data_AF-A0A933I6L5-F1
#
_entry.id   AF-A0A933I6L5-F1
#
_cell.length_a   1.000
_cell.length_b   1.000
_cell.length_c   1.000
_cell.angle_alpha   90.00
_cell.angle_beta   90.00
_cell.angle_gamma   90.00
#
_symmetry.space_group_name_H-M   'P 1'
#
loop_
_entity.id
_entity.type
_entity.pdbx_description
1 polymer ?
#
loop_
_entity_poly.entity_id
_entity_poly.type
_entity_poly.pdbx_seq_one_letter_code
_entity_poly.pdbx_strand_id
1 'polypeptide(L)'
;MAYKDVADTLSGRIVVLELMPLSCKEMASRNDKVLNTLFSKNIAAVKLSDIKKDNIIMHIINGGYPEVQKIDDPKGRYLWFGSYISTYIERDIRDIGKLRHMDKFIRMFNMLASRSSQVLIKTDIARDAGIDIKTLDNYLKLLELTYQIYLLKPYSKNINKRFVKSSKIFFTDSGVVSYLLG
;
A
#
# COMPACT_ATOMS: atom_id res chain seq x y z
N MET A 1 8.31 -13.39 -5.75
CA MET A 1 8.34 -12.98 -7.17
C MET A 1 7.95 -14.18 -8.02
N ALA A 2 6.78 -14.10 -8.65
CA ALA A 2 6.21 -15.16 -9.48
C ALA A 2 6.32 -14.75 -10.95
N TYR A 3 7.52 -14.85 -11.53
CA TYR A 3 7.71 -14.78 -12.98
C TYR A 3 7.83 -16.20 -13.51
N LYS A 4 6.81 -17.04 -13.32
CA LYS A 4 6.92 -18.47 -13.67
C LYS A 4 7.07 -18.69 -15.18
N ASP A 5 6.52 -17.80 -16.00
CA ASP A 5 6.49 -17.94 -17.46
C ASP A 5 7.45 -16.99 -18.22
N VAL A 6 8.13 -16.08 -17.49
CA VAL A 6 9.08 -15.10 -18.08
C VAL A 6 10.52 -15.34 -17.59
N ALA A 7 10.72 -16.29 -16.68
CA ALA A 7 12.00 -16.56 -16.03
C ALA A 7 13.04 -17.27 -16.92
N ASP A 8 12.67 -17.76 -18.11
CA ASP A 8 13.66 -18.39 -18.96
C ASP A 8 14.52 -17.33 -19.67
N THR A 9 15.71 -17.11 -19.12
CA THR A 9 16.95 -16.57 -19.74
C THR A 9 17.14 -15.06 -19.90
N LEU A 10 16.32 -14.19 -19.29
CA LEU A 10 16.57 -12.74 -19.33
C LEU A 10 17.41 -12.19 -18.16
N SER A 11 18.07 -13.05 -17.40
CA SER A 11 19.02 -12.65 -16.36
C SER A 11 20.06 -11.67 -16.93
N GLY A 12 20.21 -10.50 -16.30
CA GLY A 12 21.11 -9.43 -16.75
C GLY A 12 20.60 -8.54 -17.90
N ARG A 13 19.43 -8.83 -18.49
CA ARG A 13 18.81 -8.05 -19.59
C ARG A 13 17.46 -7.43 -19.23
N ILE A 14 17.01 -7.63 -17.99
CA ILE A 14 15.78 -7.04 -17.47
C ILE A 14 16.09 -6.06 -16.35
N VAL A 15 15.31 -4.98 -16.33
CA VAL A 15 15.19 -4.10 -15.18
C VAL A 15 13.75 -4.21 -14.70
N VAL A 16 13.57 -4.63 -13.46
CA VAL A 16 12.26 -4.63 -12.80
C VAL A 16 12.11 -3.29 -12.10
N LEU A 17 11.06 -2.55 -12.47
CA LEU A 17 10.68 -1.30 -11.83
C LEU A 17 9.45 -1.55 -10.97
N GLU A 18 9.55 -1.24 -9.68
CA GLU A 18 8.41 -1.25 -8.78
C GLU A 18 7.71 0.11 -8.89
N LEU A 19 6.44 0.10 -9.30
CA LEU A 19 5.63 1.29 -9.46
C LEU A 19 4.59 1.34 -8.34
N MET A 20 4.62 2.44 -7.58
CA MET A 20 3.63 2.75 -6.56
C MET A 20 2.43 3.49 -7.20
N PRO A 21 1.32 3.65 -6.46
CA PRO A 21 0.24 4.54 -6.90
C PRO A 21 0.77 5.93 -7.25
N LEU A 22 0.07 6.60 -8.16
CA LEU A 22 0.47 7.92 -8.65
C LEU A 22 0.64 8.88 -7.47
N SER A 23 1.77 9.56 -7.46
CA SER A 23 2.00 10.70 -6.60
C SER A 23 1.12 11.88 -7.06
N CYS A 24 0.83 12.81 -6.14
CA CYS A 24 0.12 14.05 -6.50
C CYS A 24 0.82 14.84 -7.61
N LYS A 25 2.15 14.69 -7.73
CA LYS A 25 2.95 15.29 -8.81
C LYS A 25 2.60 14.68 -10.16
N GLU A 26 2.53 13.35 -10.25
CA GLU A 26 2.20 12.63 -11.48
C GLU A 26 0.75 12.90 -11.91
N MET A 27 -0.18 12.91 -10.96
CA MET A 27 -1.58 13.29 -11.23
C MET A 27 -1.69 14.70 -11.80
N ALA A 28 -0.90 15.65 -11.27
CA ALA A 28 -0.87 17.02 -11.75
C ALA A 28 -0.02 17.22 -13.02
N SER A 29 0.54 16.14 -13.59
CA SER A 29 1.44 16.19 -14.75
C SER A 29 2.61 17.17 -14.58
N ARG A 30 3.09 17.34 -13.34
CA ARG A 30 4.19 18.28 -13.03
C ARG A 30 5.54 17.60 -13.23
N ASN A 31 6.52 18.34 -13.73
CA ASN A 31 7.89 17.86 -13.92
C ASN A 31 8.91 18.52 -12.97
N ASP A 32 8.45 19.04 -11.84
CA ASP A 32 9.30 19.70 -10.85
C ASP A 32 10.18 18.70 -10.08
N LYS A 33 11.46 19.03 -9.92
CA LYS A 33 12.46 18.18 -9.24
C LYS A 33 12.50 18.46 -7.73
N VAL A 34 11.33 18.45 -7.08
CA VAL A 34 11.18 18.83 -5.67
C VAL A 34 12.10 18.02 -4.76
N LEU A 35 12.19 16.70 -4.97
CA LEU A 35 13.08 15.83 -4.18
C LEU A 35 14.55 16.25 -4.30
N ASN A 36 15.03 16.56 -5.50
CA ASN A 36 16.41 16.99 -5.70
C ASN A 36 16.71 18.30 -4.96
N THR A 37 15.75 19.24 -4.97
CA THR A 37 15.85 20.50 -4.23
C THR A 37 15.84 20.29 -2.71
N LEU A 38 15.03 19.35 -2.21
CA LEU A 38 15.01 19.01 -0.79
C LEU A 38 16.34 18.35 -0.35
N PHE A 39 16.89 17.45 -1.16
CA PHE A 39 18.17 16.80 -0.87
C PHE A 39 19.37 17.75 -0.99
N SER A 40 19.29 18.79 -1.82
CA SER A 40 20.32 19.84 -1.89
C SER A 40 20.28 20.82 -0.72
N LYS A 41 19.37 20.62 0.26
CA LYS A 41 19.12 21.48 1.41
C LYS A 41 18.68 22.90 1.05
N ASN A 42 18.30 23.14 -0.21
CA ASN A 42 17.80 24.45 -0.65
C ASN A 42 16.27 24.51 -0.52
N ILE A 43 15.78 24.42 0.72
CA ILE A 43 14.33 24.36 1.02
C ILE A 43 13.64 25.66 0.57
N ALA A 44 14.32 26.81 0.65
CA ALA A 44 13.78 28.11 0.26
C ALA A 44 13.45 28.19 -1.25
N ALA A 45 14.05 27.35 -2.10
CA ALA A 45 13.76 27.28 -3.52
C ALA A 45 12.47 26.49 -3.84
N VAL A 46 11.85 25.82 -2.86
CA VAL A 46 10.60 25.08 -3.05
C VAL A 46 9.43 26.06 -3.03
N LYS A 47 8.81 26.27 -4.20
CA LYS A 47 7.56 27.03 -4.31
C LYS A 47 6.40 26.15 -3.85
N LEU A 48 5.81 26.50 -2.72
CA LEU A 48 4.59 25.88 -2.23
C LEU A 48 3.38 26.54 -2.90
N SER A 49 2.47 25.73 -3.40
CA SER A 49 1.16 26.18 -3.85
C SER A 49 0.16 26.08 -2.71
N ASP A 50 -0.72 27.06 -2.58
CA ASP A 50 -1.85 26.97 -1.65
C ASP A 50 -2.81 25.88 -2.11
N ILE A 51 -2.95 24.83 -1.29
CA ILE A 51 -3.88 23.73 -1.53
C ILE A 51 -5.00 23.84 -0.49
N LYS A 52 -6.25 23.89 -0.96
CA LYS A 52 -7.42 23.85 -0.08
C LYS A 52 -7.50 22.49 0.62
N LYS A 53 -7.89 22.50 1.89
CA LYS A 53 -8.06 21.29 2.70
C LYS A 53 -8.98 20.27 2.04
N ASP A 54 -10.07 20.72 1.42
CA ASP A 54 -11.05 19.85 0.76
C ASP A 54 -10.43 19.09 -0.42
N ASN A 55 -9.51 19.72 -1.16
CA ASN A 55 -8.80 19.07 -2.25
C ASN A 55 -7.90 17.95 -1.71
N ILE A 56 -7.22 18.18 -0.57
CA ILE A 56 -6.38 17.15 0.08
C ILE A 56 -7.23 15.95 0.49
N ILE A 57 -8.37 16.21 1.14
CA ILE A 57 -9.29 15.16 1.55
C ILE A 57 -9.78 14.36 0.33
N MET A 58 -10.15 15.05 -0.74
CA MET A 58 -10.62 14.40 -1.97
C MET A 58 -9.52 13.55 -2.63
N HIS A 59 -8.27 14.02 -2.64
CA HIS A 59 -7.14 13.21 -3.12
C HIS A 59 -6.92 11.95 -2.28
N ILE A 60 -7.03 12.07 -0.95
CA ILE A 60 -6.91 10.91 -0.05
C ILE A 60 -7.99 9.88 -0.36
N ILE A 61 -9.25 10.32 -0.48
CA ILE A 61 -10.41 9.45 -0.72
C ILE A 61 -10.35 8.82 -2.12
N ASN A 62 -9.93 9.57 -3.14
CA ASN A 62 -9.86 9.07 -4.51
C ASN A 62 -8.71 8.07 -4.73
N GLY A 63 -7.72 8.02 -3.84
CA GLY A 63 -6.54 7.17 -3.99
C GLY A 63 -5.61 7.61 -5.10
N GLY A 64 -4.63 6.76 -5.40
CA GLY A 64 -3.54 6.98 -6.34
C GLY A 64 -3.50 6.05 -7.56
N TYR A 65 -4.33 5.02 -7.62
CA TYR A 65 -4.28 4.09 -8.76
C TYR A 65 -4.66 4.77 -10.10
N PRO A 66 -3.92 4.51 -11.19
CA PRO A 66 -4.14 5.20 -12.47
C PRO A 66 -5.57 5.06 -13.02
N GLU A 67 -6.18 3.88 -12.93
CA GLU A 67 -7.51 3.65 -13.49
C GLU A 67 -8.62 4.37 -12.71
N VAL A 68 -8.52 4.46 -11.38
CA VAL A 68 -9.54 5.16 -10.58
C VAL A 68 -9.50 6.68 -10.80
N GLN A 69 -8.35 7.24 -11.18
CA GLN A 69 -8.23 8.66 -11.54
C GLN A 69 -9.02 9.02 -12.81
N LYS A 70 -9.38 8.06 -13.65
CA LYS A 70 -10.17 8.28 -14.87
C LYS A 70 -11.68 8.27 -14.62
N ILE A 71 -12.10 7.97 -13.40
CA ILE A 71 -13.51 7.86 -13.03
C ILE A 71 -13.92 9.14 -12.31
N ASP A 72 -14.80 9.92 -12.93
CA ASP A 72 -15.28 11.19 -12.36
C ASP A 72 -16.39 11.01 -11.32
N ASP A 73 -17.22 9.98 -11.50
CA ASP A 73 -18.35 9.68 -10.62
C ASP A 73 -17.90 9.02 -9.29
N PRO A 74 -18.22 9.62 -8.12
CA PRO A 74 -17.89 9.03 -6.82
C PRO A 74 -18.44 7.62 -6.62
N LYS A 75 -19.66 7.33 -7.10
CA LYS A 75 -20.25 6.00 -6.99
C LYS A 75 -19.51 4.99 -7.86
N GLY A 76 -19.10 5.41 -9.07
CA GLY A 76 -18.21 4.65 -9.94
C GLY A 76 -16.89 4.30 -9.27
N ARG A 77 -16.24 5.24 -8.58
CA ARG A 77 -15.00 4.96 -7.82
C ARG A 77 -15.22 3.96 -6.70
N TYR A 78 -16.30 4.12 -5.93
CA TYR A 78 -16.65 3.17 -4.87
C TYR A 78 -16.82 1.74 -5.40
N LEU A 79 -17.57 1.58 -6.52
CA LEU A 79 -17.74 0.29 -7.17
C LEU A 79 -16.42 -0.25 -7.73
N TRP A 80 -15.55 0.62 -8.25
CA TRP A 80 -14.24 0.24 -8.74
C TRP A 80 -13.35 -0.31 -7.63
N PHE A 81 -13.25 0.37 -6.48
CA PHE A 81 -12.45 -0.13 -5.34
C PHE A 81 -12.99 -1.45 -4.81
N GLY A 82 -14.30 -1.60 -4.68
CA GLY A 82 -14.91 -2.87 -4.28
C GLY A 82 -14.59 -4.00 -5.26
N SER A 83 -14.75 -3.75 -6.55
CA SER A 83 -14.43 -4.74 -7.60
C SER A 83 -12.94 -5.08 -7.62
N TYR A 84 -12.07 -4.08 -7.47
CA TYR A 84 -10.63 -4.25 -7.37
C TYR A 84 -10.26 -5.16 -6.19
N ILE A 85 -10.76 -4.86 -4.98
CA ILE A 85 -10.45 -5.66 -3.78
C ILE A 85 -11.01 -7.08 -3.90
N SER A 86 -12.25 -7.25 -4.36
CA SER A 86 -12.84 -8.58 -4.56
C SER A 86 -12.04 -9.41 -5.55
N THR A 87 -11.71 -8.85 -6.72
CA THR A 87 -10.95 -9.58 -7.75
C THR A 87 -9.51 -9.88 -7.31
N TYR A 88 -8.86 -8.94 -6.62
CA TYR A 88 -7.56 -9.15 -5.99
C TYR A 88 -7.58 -10.30 -4.97
N ILE A 89 -8.56 -10.31 -4.07
CA ILE A 89 -8.70 -11.36 -3.04
C ILE A 89 -8.99 -12.72 -3.70
N GLU A 90 -9.85 -12.74 -4.72
CA GLU A 90 -10.26 -13.97 -5.39
C GLU A 90 -9.18 -14.58 -6.27
N ARG A 91 -8.41 -13.76 -6.99
CA ARG A 91 -7.39 -14.22 -7.95
C ARG A 91 -6.03 -14.33 -7.28
N ASP A 92 -5.44 -13.19 -6.90
CA ASP A 92 -4.05 -13.13 -6.49
C ASP A 92 -3.83 -13.84 -5.15
N ILE A 93 -4.75 -13.62 -4.22
CA ILE A 93 -4.58 -14.10 -2.85
C ILE A 93 -4.95 -15.58 -2.69
N ARG A 94 -5.98 -16.04 -3.39
CA ARG A 94 -6.35 -17.46 -3.40
C ARG A 94 -5.25 -18.32 -4.03
N ASP A 95 -4.71 -17.88 -5.17
CA ASP A 95 -3.75 -18.66 -5.96
C ASP A 95 -2.36 -18.69 -5.31
N ILE A 96 -1.91 -17.56 -4.74
CA ILE A 96 -0.59 -17.45 -4.11
C ILE A 96 -0.60 -18.04 -2.70
N GLY A 97 -1.69 -17.86 -1.95
CA GLY A 97 -1.73 -18.15 -0.51
C GLY A 97 -2.27 -19.52 -0.11
N LYS A 98 -2.97 -20.26 -1.00
CA LYS A 98 -3.79 -21.44 -0.63
C LYS A 98 -4.61 -21.18 0.65
N LEU A 99 -5.24 -20.01 0.72
CA LEU A 99 -5.91 -19.56 1.93
C LEU A 99 -7.02 -20.53 2.34
N ARG A 100 -6.94 -21.05 3.57
CA ARG A 100 -7.98 -21.93 4.15
C ARG A 100 -9.19 -21.16 4.68
N HIS A 101 -9.01 -19.92 5.10
CA HIS A 101 -10.04 -19.11 5.78
C HIS A 101 -10.10 -17.70 5.21
N MET A 102 -10.90 -17.52 4.16
CA MET A 102 -11.02 -16.25 3.43
C MET A 102 -11.71 -15.17 4.27
N ASP A 103 -12.73 -15.55 5.03
CA ASP A 103 -13.47 -14.70 5.95
C ASP A 103 -12.54 -14.05 6.99
N LYS A 104 -11.62 -14.83 7.57
CA LYS A 104 -10.64 -14.35 8.55
C LYS A 104 -9.61 -13.42 7.90
N PHE A 105 -9.20 -13.71 6.66
CA PHE A 105 -8.32 -12.83 5.90
C PHE A 105 -8.98 -11.48 5.64
N ILE A 106 -10.22 -11.46 5.13
CA ILE A 106 -10.97 -10.22 4.86
C ILE A 106 -11.13 -9.41 6.15
N ARG A 107 -11.50 -10.05 7.26
CA ARG A 107 -11.60 -9.39 8.56
C ARG A 107 -10.27 -8.74 8.98
N MET A 108 -9.19 -9.49 8.90
CA MET A 108 -7.84 -9.01 9.20
C MET A 108 -7.46 -7.82 8.28
N PHE A 109 -7.74 -7.92 6.98
CA PHE A 109 -7.42 -6.88 6.01
C PHE A 109 -8.15 -5.55 6.31
N ASN A 110 -9.45 -5.60 6.62
CA ASN A 110 -10.21 -4.42 7.09
C ASN A 110 -9.63 -3.85 8.39
N MET A 111 -9.25 -4.71 9.33
CA MET A 111 -8.63 -4.29 10.60
C MET A 111 -7.27 -3.61 10.42
N LEU A 112 -6.50 -4.00 9.39
CA LEU A 112 -5.24 -3.35 9.06
C LEU A 112 -5.48 -1.94 8.50
N ALA A 113 -6.55 -1.72 7.74
CA ALA A 113 -6.85 -0.42 7.14
C ALA A 113 -6.94 0.69 8.19
N SER A 114 -7.62 0.43 9.32
CA SER A 114 -7.74 1.39 10.43
C SER A 114 -6.42 1.61 11.20
N ARG A 115 -5.43 0.75 10.97
CA ARG A 115 -4.10 0.79 11.57
C ARG A 115 -3.02 1.25 10.60
N SER A 116 -3.40 1.72 9.40
CA SER A 116 -2.45 2.29 8.45
C SER A 116 -1.68 3.45 9.10
N SER A 117 -0.37 3.51 8.86
CA SER A 117 0.61 4.41 9.48
C SER A 117 0.89 4.20 10.97
N GLN A 118 0.36 3.14 11.59
CA GLN A 118 0.58 2.82 13.01
C GLN A 118 1.62 1.70 13.21
N VAL A 119 2.13 1.56 14.43
CA VAL A 119 3.04 0.46 14.80
C VAL A 119 2.25 -0.84 14.84
N LEU A 120 2.77 -1.87 14.17
CA LEU A 120 2.10 -3.16 14.07
C LEU A 120 2.20 -3.95 15.38
N ILE A 121 1.07 -4.11 16.07
CA ILE A 121 0.93 -5.00 17.22
C ILE A 121 0.23 -6.28 16.77
N LYS A 122 1.02 -7.30 16.44
CA LYS A 122 0.53 -8.55 15.83
C LYS A 122 -0.42 -9.34 16.74
N THR A 123 -0.20 -9.31 18.05
CA THR A 123 -1.00 -10.05 19.03
C THR A 123 -2.45 -9.60 19.05
N ASP A 124 -2.70 -8.29 18.99
CA ASP A 124 -4.06 -7.74 18.98
C ASP A 124 -4.78 -8.10 17.68
N ILE A 125 -4.10 -7.96 16.55
CA ILE A 125 -4.67 -8.28 15.23
C ILE A 125 -5.00 -9.77 15.14
N ALA A 126 -4.09 -10.64 15.57
CA ALA A 126 -4.29 -12.08 15.56
C ALA A 126 -5.49 -12.50 16.42
N ARG A 127 -5.59 -11.96 17.65
CA ARG A 127 -6.71 -12.21 18.57
C ARG A 127 -8.04 -11.80 17.96
N ASP A 128 -8.14 -10.55 17.51
CA ASP A 128 -9.40 -9.98 17.05
C ASP A 128 -9.84 -10.56 15.68
N ALA A 129 -8.87 -10.97 14.84
CA ALA A 129 -9.15 -11.67 13.59
C ALA A 129 -9.38 -13.19 13.77
N GLY A 130 -9.13 -13.74 14.95
CA GLY A 130 -9.31 -15.17 15.25
C GLY A 130 -8.35 -16.09 14.48
N ILE A 131 -7.11 -15.65 14.28
CA ILE A 131 -6.02 -16.41 13.62
C ILE A 131 -4.81 -16.49 14.53
N ASP A 132 -3.97 -17.51 14.35
CA ASP A 132 -2.68 -17.57 15.02
C ASP A 132 -1.67 -16.57 14.40
N ILE A 133 -0.61 -16.23 15.14
CA ILE A 133 0.41 -15.25 14.71
C ILE A 133 1.16 -15.71 13.46
N LYS A 134 1.39 -17.02 13.29
CA LYS A 134 2.09 -17.56 12.10
C LYS A 134 1.25 -17.38 10.84
N THR A 135 -0.07 -17.58 10.96
CA THR A 135 -1.04 -17.29 9.90
C THR A 135 -1.08 -15.80 9.58
N LEU A 136 -1.10 -14.93 10.59
CA LEU A 136 -1.01 -13.48 10.39
C LEU A 136 0.27 -13.08 9.65
N ASP A 137 1.42 -13.62 10.04
CA ASP A 137 2.71 -13.34 9.39
C ASP A 137 2.73 -13.77 7.92
N ASN A 138 2.14 -14.93 7.62
CA ASN A 138 1.98 -15.36 6.23
C ASN A 138 1.09 -14.40 5.44
N TYR A 139 0.00 -13.92 6.02
CA TYR A 139 -0.91 -12.99 5.35
C TYR A 139 -0.27 -11.62 5.14
N LEU A 140 0.48 -11.10 6.12
CA LEU A 140 1.22 -9.85 5.97
C LEU A 140 2.29 -9.95 4.89
N LYS A 141 3.03 -11.07 4.85
CA LYS A 141 4.02 -11.32 3.79
C LYS A 141 3.36 -11.40 2.42
N LEU A 142 2.19 -12.01 2.35
CA LEU A 142 1.42 -12.08 1.12
C LEU A 142 0.98 -10.68 0.64
N LEU A 143 0.44 -9.86 1.54
CA LEU A 143 0.05 -8.47 1.26
C LEU A 143 1.23 -7.59 0.83
N GLU A 144 2.42 -7.81 1.38
CA GLU A 144 3.65 -7.11 0.99
C GLU A 144 4.13 -7.56 -0.40
N LEU A 145 4.05 -8.86 -0.70
CA LEU A 145 4.41 -9.42 -2.01
C LEU A 145 3.46 -8.99 -3.15
N THR A 146 2.20 -8.66 -2.81
CA THR A 146 1.20 -8.16 -3.74
C THR A 146 1.06 -6.64 -3.72
N TYR A 147 2.01 -5.94 -3.07
CA TYR A 147 2.06 -4.48 -3.00
C TYR A 147 0.78 -3.82 -2.48
N GLN A 148 0.00 -4.49 -1.63
CA GLN A 148 -1.14 -3.85 -0.95
C GLN A 148 -0.71 -3.10 0.31
N ILE A 149 0.36 -3.59 0.95
CA ILE A 149 0.94 -2.95 2.13
C ILE A 149 2.45 -2.82 1.99
N TYR A 150 3.00 -1.93 2.82
CA TYR A 150 4.43 -1.76 3.04
C TYR A 150 4.72 -1.79 4.55
N LEU A 151 5.68 -2.61 4.96
CA LEU A 151 6.14 -2.66 6.36
C LEU A 151 7.40 -1.81 6.54
N LEU A 152 7.21 -0.61 7.07
CA LEU A 152 8.32 0.31 7.33
C LEU A 152 9.09 -0.12 8.58
N LYS A 153 10.33 -0.59 8.35
CA LYS A 153 11.25 -0.97 9.42
C LYS A 153 11.60 0.24 10.31
N PRO A 154 11.78 0.02 11.63
CA PRO A 154 12.13 1.10 12.54
C PRO A 154 13.56 1.58 12.31
N TYR A 155 13.74 2.90 12.29
CA TYR A 155 15.07 3.51 12.25
C TYR A 155 15.63 3.68 13.67
N SER A 156 16.89 3.29 13.88
CA SER A 156 17.61 3.49 15.14
C SER A 156 19.11 3.62 14.89
N LYS A 157 19.84 4.36 15.72
CA LYS A 157 21.31 4.36 15.68
C LYS A 157 21.90 2.97 15.92
N ASN A 158 21.26 2.18 16.80
CA ASN A 158 21.64 0.79 17.03
C ASN A 158 21.03 -0.11 15.95
N ILE A 159 21.88 -0.76 15.17
CA ILE A 159 21.48 -1.63 14.05
C ILE A 159 20.62 -2.80 14.53
N ASN A 160 20.97 -3.44 15.65
CA ASN A 160 20.18 -4.55 16.22
C ASN A 160 18.75 -4.10 16.57
N LYS A 161 18.59 -2.87 17.08
CA LYS A 161 17.26 -2.31 17.36
C LYS A 161 16.41 -2.10 16.09
N ARG A 162 17.00 -2.04 14.90
CA ARG A 162 16.26 -1.95 13.62
C ARG A 162 15.60 -3.28 13.25
N PHE A 163 16.15 -4.41 13.71
CA PHE A 163 15.63 -5.75 13.42
C PHE A 163 14.66 -6.27 14.49
N VAL A 164 14.79 -5.79 15.74
CA VAL A 164 13.99 -6.29 16.87
C VAL A 164 12.69 -5.49 17.07
N LYS A 165 12.70 -4.19 16.78
CA LYS A 165 11.52 -3.35 17.00
C LYS A 165 10.43 -3.61 15.96
N SER A 166 9.18 -3.46 16.37
CA SER A 166 8.02 -3.58 15.49
C SER A 166 8.06 -2.56 14.36
N SER A 167 7.69 -3.01 13.16
CA SER A 167 7.54 -2.16 11.98
C SER A 167 6.23 -1.38 12.03
N LYS A 168 6.16 -0.28 11.29
CA LYS A 168 4.88 0.38 10.99
C LYS A 168 4.28 -0.23 9.73
N ILE A 169 2.96 -0.36 9.70
CA ILE A 169 2.25 -0.79 8.49
C ILE A 169 1.73 0.42 7.73
N PHE A 170 1.89 0.42 6.41
CA PHE A 170 1.31 1.40 5.50
C PHE A 170 0.54 0.66 4.42
N PHE A 171 -0.65 1.12 4.10
CA PHE A 171 -1.28 0.74 2.83
C PHE A 171 -0.62 1.53 1.71
N THR A 172 -0.49 0.89 0.54
CA THR A 172 0.14 1.51 -0.62
C THR A 172 -0.76 2.57 -1.26
N ASP A 173 -2.08 2.41 -1.17
CA ASP A 173 -3.09 3.32 -1.71
C ASP A 173 -4.06 3.81 -0.64
N SER A 174 -4.31 5.12 -0.59
CA SER A 174 -5.21 5.73 0.40
C SER A 174 -6.69 5.53 0.06
N GLY A 175 -7.05 5.41 -1.22
CA GLY A 175 -8.43 5.17 -1.64
C GLY A 175 -8.88 3.75 -1.29
N VAL A 176 -7.97 2.78 -1.35
CA VAL A 176 -8.21 1.42 -0.79
C VAL A 176 -8.52 1.50 0.70
N VAL A 177 -7.75 2.28 1.47
CA VAL A 177 -8.02 2.47 2.91
C VAL A 177 -9.37 3.12 3.14
N SER A 178 -9.68 4.20 2.41
CA SER A 178 -10.97 4.88 2.51
C SER A 178 -12.13 3.94 2.22
N TYR A 179 -12.05 3.14 1.16
CA TYR A 179 -13.08 2.16 0.83
C TYR A 179 -13.27 1.10 1.92
N LEU A 180 -12.18 0.57 2.49
CA LEU A 180 -12.25 -0.45 3.55
C LEU A 180 -12.82 0.07 4.87
N LEU A 181 -12.71 1.38 5.13
CA LEU A 181 -13.20 2.01 6.35
C LEU A 181 -14.65 2.50 6.28
N GLY A 182 -15.21 2.64 5.08
CA GLY A 182 -16.57 3.12 4.84
C GLY A 182 -16.61 4.63 4.66
#